data_AF-A0A2E9F112-F1
#
_entry.id   AF-A0A2E9F112-F1
#
_cell.length_a   1.000
_cell.length_b   1.000
_cell.length_c   1.000
_cell.angle_alpha   90.00
_cell.angle_beta   90.00
_cell.angle_gamma   90.00
#
_symmetry.space_group_name_H-M   'P 1'
#
loop_
_entity.id
_entity.type
_entity.pdbx_description
1 polymer ?
#
loop_
_entity_poly.entity_id
_entity_poly.type
_entity_poly.pdbx_seq_one_letter_code
_entity_poly.pdbx_strand_id
1 'polypeptide(L)' 'MIDIDHEDDRSFFNTGITYENLGLYEEAIKAYTQALNINPSDQLAYQYRGDAYKAIGNEALAQQDYIWVKELGG' A
#
# COMPACT_ATOMS: atom_id res chain seq x y z
N MET A 1 -25.48 -6.30 -1.76
CA MET A 1 -24.75 -5.45 -0.81
C MET A 1 -23.94 -4.51 -1.69
N ILE A 2 -24.11 -3.21 -1.55
CA ILE A 2 -23.33 -2.24 -2.35
C ILE A 2 -21.95 -2.22 -1.71
N ASP A 3 -20.91 -2.51 -2.49
CA ASP A 3 -19.49 -2.51 -2.10
C ASP A 3 -19.00 -1.08 -1.80
N ILE A 4 -19.47 -0.50 -0.69
CA ILE A 4 -19.09 0.86 -0.29
C ILE A 4 -17.65 0.90 0.24
N ASP A 5 -17.15 -0.20 0.83
CA ASP A 5 -15.78 -0.26 1.38
C ASP A 5 -14.70 -0.20 0.28
N HIS A 6 -14.98 -0.68 -0.93
CA HIS A 6 -14.01 -0.71 -2.03
C HIS A 6 -13.84 0.65 -2.75
N GLU A 7 -14.53 1.72 -2.37
CA GLU A 7 -14.21 3.06 -2.90
C GLU A 7 -13.16 3.76 -2.05
N ASP A 8 -13.16 3.52 -0.74
CA ASP A 8 -12.23 4.15 0.18
C ASP A 8 -10.82 3.55 0.07
N ASP A 9 -10.67 2.24 -0.10
CA ASP A 9 -9.34 1.61 -0.31
C ASP A 9 -8.63 2.18 -1.55
N ARG A 10 -9.33 2.27 -2.68
CA ARG A 10 -8.81 2.85 -3.93
C ARG A 10 -8.49 4.34 -3.79
N SER A 11 -9.28 5.09 -3.02
CA SER A 11 -9.02 6.50 -2.73
C SER A 11 -7.71 6.68 -1.94
N PHE A 12 -7.52 5.89 -0.88
CA PHE A 12 -6.28 5.90 -0.10
C PHE A 12 -5.08 5.41 -0.92
N PHE A 13 -5.26 4.40 -1.76
CA PHE A 13 -4.23 3.92 -2.67
C PHE A 13 -3.76 5.01 -3.64
N ASN A 14 -4.69 5.70 -4.31
CA ASN A 14 -4.36 6.82 -5.20
C ASN A 14 -3.70 7.99 -4.46
N THR A 15 -4.09 8.23 -3.20
CA THR A 15 -3.44 9.21 -2.32
C THR A 15 -1.99 8.81 -2.04
N GLY A 16 -1.73 7.52 -1.81
CA GLY A 16 -0.37 6.99 -1.66
C GLY A 16 0.50 7.23 -2.88
N ILE A 17 -0.02 6.95 -4.08
CA ILE A 17 0.68 7.21 -5.35
C ILE A 17 1.00 8.70 -5.50
N THR A 18 0.06 9.56 -5.12
CA THR A 18 0.26 11.02 -5.18
C THR A 18 1.40 11.45 -4.27
N TYR A 19 1.46 10.95 -3.02
CA TYR A 19 2.56 11.25 -2.10
C TYR A 19 3.90 10.68 -2.58
N GLU A 20 3.92 9.47 -3.13
CA GLU A 20 5.13 8.87 -3.70
C GLU A 20 5.70 9.69 -4.86
N ASN A 21 4.83 10.17 -5.76
CA ASN A 21 5.22 11.07 -6.86
C ASN A 21 5.77 12.43 -6.36
N LEU A 22 5.40 12.84 -5.15
CA LEU A 22 5.93 14.03 -4.48
C LEU A 22 7.21 13.74 -3.68
N GLY A 23 7.68 12.49 -3.62
CA GLY A 23 8.81 12.06 -2.79
C GLY A 23 8.49 11.98 -1.29
N LEU A 24 7.21 12.07 -0.93
CA LEU A 24 6.69 12.03 0.45
C LEU A 24 6.41 10.57 0.84
N TYR A 25 7.47 9.77 0.94
CA TYR A 25 7.35 8.32 1.11
C TYR A 25 6.71 7.91 2.44
N GLU A 26 6.92 8.66 3.53
CA GLU A 26 6.29 8.36 4.83
C GLU A 26 4.77 8.56 4.79
N GLU A 27 4.30 9.59 4.11
CA GLU A 27 2.88 9.87 3.85
C GLU A 27 2.28 8.83 2.90
N ALA A 28 3.02 8.43 1.88
CA ALA A 28 2.62 7.34 0.98
C ALA A 28 2.37 6.04 1.75
N ILE A 29 3.30 5.66 2.65
CA ILE A 29 3.16 4.48 3.51
C ILE A 29 1.89 4.54 4.36
N LYS A 30 1.59 5.70 4.96
CA LYS A 30 0.37 5.88 5.76
C LYS A 30 -0.88 5.68 4.90
N ALA A 31 -0.91 6.25 3.70
CA ALA A 31 -2.04 6.12 2.79
C ALA A 31 -2.23 4.67 2.32
N TYR A 32 -1.18 3.99 1.88
CA TYR A 32 -1.26 2.57 1.51
C TYR A 32 -1.67 1.69 2.70
N THR A 33 -1.26 2.03 3.92
CA THR A 33 -1.70 1.32 5.12
C THR A 33 -3.18 1.50 5.40
N GLN A 34 -3.75 2.69 5.15
CA GLN A 34 -5.20 2.89 5.24
C GLN A 34 -5.93 2.06 4.17
N ALA A 35 -5.43 2.02 2.94
CA ALA A 35 -5.98 1.17 1.89
C ALA A 35 -6.00 -0.31 2.31
N LEU A 36 -4.90 -0.80 2.88
CA LEU A 36 -4.78 -2.18 3.38
C LEU A 36 -5.62 -2.48 4.62
N ASN A 37 -5.94 -1.48 5.45
CA ASN A 37 -6.87 -1.67 6.58
C ASN A 37 -8.30 -1.92 6.09
N ILE A 38 -8.66 -1.35 4.93
CA ILE A 38 -9.99 -1.50 4.33
C ILE A 38 -10.04 -2.75 3.46
N ASN A 39 -9.01 -2.96 2.64
CA ASN A 39 -8.84 -4.14 1.79
C ASN A 39 -7.50 -4.83 2.08
N PRO A 40 -7.45 -5.75 3.05
CA PRO A 40 -6.23 -6.47 3.43
C PRO A 40 -5.70 -7.42 2.35
N SER A 41 -6.42 -7.61 1.25
CA SER A 41 -6.06 -8.48 0.14
C SER A 41 -5.59 -7.69 -1.10
N ASP A 42 -5.46 -6.36 -1.00
CA ASP A 42 -4.95 -5.54 -2.10
C ASP A 42 -3.44 -5.73 -2.29
N GLN A 43 -3.08 -6.58 -3.24
CA GLN A 43 -1.70 -6.85 -3.62
C GLN A 43 -0.96 -5.60 -4.11
N LEU A 44 -1.65 -4.68 -4.79
CA LEU A 44 -1.01 -3.45 -5.27
C LEU A 44 -0.65 -2.58 -4.08
N ALA A 45 -1.55 -2.40 -3.13
CA ALA A 45 -1.25 -1.60 -1.94
C ALA A 45 -0.05 -2.14 -1.13
N TYR A 46 0.12 -3.47 -1.02
CA TYR A 46 1.34 -4.06 -0.45
C TYR A 46 2.58 -3.77 -1.30
N GLN A 47 2.51 -3.95 -2.62
CA GLN A 47 3.64 -3.72 -3.51
C GLN A 47 4.16 -2.28 -3.41
N TYR A 48 3.25 -1.31 -3.52
CA TYR A 48 3.60 0.11 -3.49
C TYR A 48 4.05 0.57 -2.09
N ARG A 49 3.46 0.03 -1.01
CA ARG A 49 3.96 0.28 0.34
C ARG A 49 5.36 -0.28 0.54
N GLY A 50 5.64 -1.46 0.00
CA GLY A 50 6.96 -2.08 0.01
C GLY A 50 8.00 -1.23 -0.72
N ASP A 51 7.67 -0.68 -1.89
CA ASP A 51 8.54 0.23 -2.63
C ASP A 51 8.79 1.55 -1.87
N ALA A 52 7.76 2.12 -1.23
CA ALA A 52 7.90 3.30 -0.39
C ALA A 52 8.78 3.03 0.85
N TYR A 53 8.65 1.85 1.49
CA TYR A 53 9.55 1.43 2.57
C TYR A 53 11.01 1.32 2.09
N LYS A 54 11.22 0.77 0.89
CA LYS A 54 12.54 0.66 0.28
C LYS A 54 13.15 2.04 0.02
N ALA A 55 12.35 3.01 -0.41
CA ALA A 55 12.78 4.38 -0.66
C ALA A 55 13.28 5.12 0.60
N ILE A 56 12.71 4.80 1.78
CA ILE A 56 13.18 5.33 3.07
C ILE A 56 14.22 4.44 3.77
N GLY A 57 14.70 3.38 3.11
CA GLY A 57 15.72 2.46 3.64
C GLY A 57 15.21 1.42 4.64
N ASN A 58 13.89 1.24 4.76
CA ASN A 58 13.30 0.21 5.62
C ASN A 58 13.10 -1.11 4.87
N GLU A 59 14.21 -1.77 4.56
CA GLU A 59 14.20 -3.01 3.78
C GLU A 59 13.44 -4.16 4.47
N ALA A 60 13.42 -4.21 5.81
CA ALA A 60 12.75 -5.27 6.55
C ALA A 60 11.22 -5.25 6.31
N LEU A 61 10.60 -4.07 6.39
CA LEU A 61 9.17 -3.92 6.11
C LEU A 61 8.86 -4.08 4.62
N ALA A 62 9.75 -3.62 3.74
CA ALA A 62 9.59 -3.83 2.30
C ALA A 62 9.55 -5.33 1.94
N GLN A 63 10.47 -6.14 2.48
CA GLN A 63 10.49 -7.59 2.26
C GLN A 63 9.23 -8.26 2.81
N GLN A 64 8.75 -7.82 3.97
CA GLN A 64 7.51 -8.34 4.53
C GLN A 64 6.31 -8.08 3.61
N ASP A 65 6.19 -6.87 3.07
CA ASP A 65 5.11 -6.53 2.12
C ASP A 65 5.21 -7.37 0.84
N TYR A 66 6.41 -7.58 0.29
CA TYR A 66 6.58 -8.43 -0.89
C TYR A 66 6.27 -9.91 -0.66
N ILE A 67 6.43 -10.40 0.57
CA ILE A 67 5.97 -11.75 0.94
C ILE A 67 4.44 -11.79 0.85
N TRP A 68 3.74 -10.82 1.45
CA TRP A 68 2.27 -10.76 1.37
C TRP A 68 1.74 -10.70 -0.06
N VAL A 69 2.41 -9.97 -0.96
CA VAL A 69 2.03 -9.96 -2.39
C VAL A 69 2.04 -11.37 -2.99
N LYS A 70 3.07 -12.17 -2.69
CA LYS A 70 3.17 -13.54 -3.20
C LYS A 70 2.13 -14.48 -2.58
N GLU A 71 1.90 -14.35 -1.28
CA GLU A 71 0.90 -15.16 -0.57
C GLU A 71 -0.52 -14.89 -1.06
N LEU A 72 -0.84 -13.65 -1.43
CA LEU A 72 -2.17 -13.27 -1.94
C LEU A 72 -2.36 -13.60 -3.43
N GLY A 73 -1.29 -13.77 -4.20
CA GLY A 73 -1.32 -14.06 -5.63
C GLY A 73 -1.08 -15.52 -6.02
N GLY A 74 -0.90 -16.39 -5.03
CA GLY A 74 -0.63 -17.83 -5.18
C GLY A 74 -1.88 -18.71 -5.18
#